data_AF-A0A6G4J372-F1
#
_entry.id   AF-A0A6G4J372-F1
#
_cell.length_a   1.000
_cell.length_b   1.000
_cell.length_c   1.000
_cell.angle_alpha   90.00
_cell.angle_beta   90.00
_cell.angle_gamma   90.00
#
_symmetry.space_group_name_H-M   'P 1'
#
loop_
_entity.id
_entity.type
_entity.pdbx_description
1 polymer ?
#
loop_
_entity_poly.entity_id
_entity_poly.type
_entity_poly.pdbx_seq_one_letter_code
_entity_poly.pdbx_strand_id
1 'polypeptide(L)' 'MEDNKMNRSLNSRHISMIAIGGAIGTGLFVATGNIISQAGPGGAILAYLVIGVML' A
#
# COMPACT_ATOMS: atom_id res chain seq x y z
N MET A 1 17.66 35.46 9.50
CA MET A 1 16.47 34.64 9.25
C MET A 1 16.75 33.89 7.95
N GLU A 2 17.22 32.65 8.04
CA GLU A 2 17.54 31.85 6.86
C GLU A 2 16.26 31.22 6.33
N ASP A 3 15.77 31.73 5.21
CA ASP A 3 14.66 31.17 4.45
C ASP A 3 15.08 29.82 3.86
N ASN A 4 14.82 28.73 4.58
CA ASN A 4 14.99 27.37 4.09
C ASN A 4 13.92 27.09 3.01
N LYS A 5 14.16 27.60 1.80
CA LYS A 5 13.39 27.25 0.59
C LYS A 5 13.73 25.81 0.23
N MET A 6 13.11 24.85 0.93
CA MET A 6 13.05 23.47 0.48
C MET A 6 12.53 23.47 -0.96
N ASN A 7 13.40 23.13 -1.90
CA ASN A 7 13.01 22.83 -3.27
C ASN A 7 12.05 21.63 -3.23
N ARG A 8 10.75 21.91 -3.20
CA ARG A 8 9.67 20.92 -3.20
C ARG A 8 9.58 20.30 -4.60
N SER A 9 10.61 19.58 -5.04
CA SER A 9 10.68 18.99 -6.38
C SER A 9 10.09 17.59 -6.48
N LEU A 10 9.33 17.15 -5.48
CA LEU A 10 8.53 15.93 -5.58
C LEU A 10 7.35 16.17 -6.54
N ASN A 11 7.64 15.99 -7.82
CA ASN A 11 6.65 15.90 -8.88
C ASN A 11 5.59 14.83 -8.53
N SER A 12 4.35 15.00 -9.01
CA SER A 12 3.24 14.06 -8.77
C SER A 12 3.60 12.60 -9.05
N ARG A 13 4.52 12.34 -9.98
CA ARG A 13 5.05 10.99 -10.25
C ARG A 13 5.86 10.41 -9.09
N HIS A 14 6.70 11.20 -8.43
CA HIS A 14 7.47 10.74 -7.25
C HIS A 14 6.55 10.42 -6.08
N ILE A 15 5.55 11.25 -5.84
CA ILE A 15 4.54 11.03 -4.80
C ILE A 15 3.74 9.75 -5.09
N SER A 16 3.37 9.53 -6.35
CA SER A 16 2.70 8.29 -6.77
C SER A 16 3.58 7.06 -6.55
N MET A 17 4.88 7.12 -6.88
CA MET A 17 5.79 6.01 -6.63
C MET A 17 5.97 5.73 -5.13
N ILE A 18 6.00 6.76 -4.28
CA ILE A 18 6.04 6.60 -2.82
C ILE A 18 4.75 5.93 -2.32
N ALA A 19 3.59 6.38 -2.79
CA ALA A 19 2.30 5.82 -2.42
C ALA A 19 2.16 4.35 -2.87
N ILE A 20 2.58 4.02 -4.10
CA ILE A 20 2.60 2.65 -4.61
C ILE A 20 3.54 1.78 -3.78
N GLY A 21 4.74 2.29 -3.45
CA GLY A 21 5.70 1.58 -2.61
C GLY A 21 5.14 1.28 -1.20
N GLY A 22 4.45 2.24 -0.59
CA GLY A 22 3.79 2.05 0.71
C GLY A 22 2.61 1.08 0.65
N ALA A 23 1.73 1.22 -0.34
CA ALA A 23 0.57 0.36 -0.53
C ALA A 23 0.96 -1.09 -0.83
N ILE A 24 2.01 -1.31 -1.64
CA ILE A 24 2.53 -2.67 -1.88
C ILE A 24 3.26 -3.19 -0.63
N GLY A 25 4.11 -2.39 0.01
CA GLY A 25 4.94 -2.82 1.13
C GLY A 25 4.14 -3.29 2.35
N THR A 26 3.47 -2.38 3.06
CA THR A 26 2.70 -2.74 4.26
C THR A 26 1.29 -3.19 3.92
N GLY A 27 0.67 -2.56 2.93
CA GLY A 27 -0.71 -2.85 2.53
C GLY A 27 -0.88 -4.25 1.95
N LEU A 28 -0.13 -4.59 0.90
CA LEU A 28 -0.25 -5.91 0.27
C LEU A 28 0.50 -6.97 1.09
N PHE A 29 1.79 -6.82 1.38
CA PHE A 29 2.55 -7.93 1.99
C PHE A 29 2.26 -8.17 3.48
N VAL A 30 2.22 -7.13 4.32
CA VAL A 30 2.00 -7.33 5.77
C VAL A 30 0.55 -7.73 6.05
N ALA A 31 -0.43 -7.08 5.41
CA ALA A 31 -1.83 -7.46 5.59
C ALA A 31 -2.12 -8.85 5.01
N THR A 32 -1.69 -9.14 3.78
CA THR A 32 -1.92 -10.47 3.17
C THR A 32 -1.18 -11.56 3.94
N GLY A 33 0.04 -11.32 4.44
CA GLY A 33 0.76 -12.28 5.28
C GLY A 33 -0.02 -12.63 6.55
N ASN A 34 -0.59 -11.63 7.22
CA ASN A 34 -1.46 -11.84 8.38
C ASN A 34 -2.76 -12.59 8.04
N ILE A 35 -3.35 -12.32 6.87
CA ILE A 35 -4.57 -13.00 6.42
C ILE A 35 -4.25 -14.46 6.07
N ILE A 36 -3.17 -14.73 5.35
CA ILE A 36 -2.72 -16.09 5.02
C ILE A 36 -2.38 -16.86 6.30
N SER A 37 -1.72 -16.23 7.27
CA SER A 37 -1.36 -16.88 8.54
C SER A 37 -2.59 -17.26 9.38
N GLN A 38 -3.66 -16.46 9.35
CA GLN A 38 -4.85 -16.69 10.18
C GLN A 38 -5.91 -17.54 9.46
N ALA A 39 -6.19 -17.25 8.19
CA ALA A 39 -7.26 -17.84 7.41
C ALA A 39 -6.77 -18.88 6.37
N GLY A 40 -5.45 -19.07 6.27
CA GLY A 40 -4.84 -19.91 5.25
C GLY A 40 -4.83 -19.27 3.85
N PRO A 41 -4.12 -19.87 2.89
CA PRO A 41 -4.00 -19.34 1.53
C PRO A 41 -5.35 -19.26 0.79
N GLY A 42 -6.28 -20.19 1.05
CA GLY A 42 -7.62 -20.16 0.47
C GLY A 42 -8.47 -18.99 1.01
N GLY A 43 -8.38 -18.71 2.32
CA GLY A 43 -9.08 -17.59 2.95
C GLY A 43 -8.60 -16.22 2.45
N ALA A 44 -7.30 -16.09 2.14
CA ALA A 44 -6.74 -14.87 1.58
C ALA A 44 -7.28 -14.54 0.17
N ILE A 45 -7.38 -15.55 -0.71
CA ILE A 45 -7.94 -15.37 -2.06
C ILE A 45 -9.43 -15.00 -1.98
N LEU A 46 -10.19 -15.67 -1.12
CA LEU A 46 -11.60 -15.36 -0.91
C LEU A 46 -11.80 -13.95 -0.36
N ALA A 47 -10.99 -13.53 0.61
CA ALA A 47 -11.08 -12.18 1.16
C ALA A 47 -10.83 -11.10 0.09
N TYR A 48 -9.81 -11.29 -0.76
CA TYR A 48 -9.54 -10.38 -1.88
C TYR A 48 -10.67 -10.36 -2.91
N LEU A 49 -11.26 -11.51 -3.24
CA LEU A 49 -12.41 -11.59 -4.14
C LEU A 49 -13.65 -10.89 -3.57
N VAL A 50 -13.97 -11.12 -2.30
CA VAL A 50 -15.13 -10.50 -1.65
C VAL A 50 -14.95 -9.00 -1.57
N ILE A 51 -13.78 -8.52 -1.12
CA ILE A 51 -13.49 -7.08 -1.04
C ILE A 51 -13.53 -6.44 -2.43
N GLY A 52 -12.98 -7.10 -3.46
CA GLY A 52 -12.97 -6.59 -4.82
C GLY A 52 -14.33 -6.60 -5.53
N VAL A 53 -15.28 -7.44 -5.10
CA VAL A 53 -16.67 -7.44 -5.61
C VAL A 53 -17.54 -6.44 -4.84
N MET A 54 -17.18 -6.14 -3.59
CA MET A 54 -17.94 -5.25 -2.72
C MET A 54 -17.59 -3.76 -2.93
N LEU A 55 -16.39 -3.45 -3.42
CA LEU A 55 -15.93 -2.11 -3.83
C LEU A 55 -16.23 -1.84 -5.30
#